data_AF-A0A7S2IPP6-F1
#
_entry.id   AF-A0A7S2IPP6-F1
#
_cell.length_a   1.000
_cell.length_b   1.000
_cell.length_c   1.000
_cell.angle_alpha   90.00
_cell.angle_beta   90.00
_cell.angle_gamma   90.00
#
_symmetry.space_group_name_H-M   'P 1'
#
loop_
_entity.id
_entity.type
_entity.pdbx_description
1 polymer ?
#
loop_
_entity_poly.entity_id
_entity_poly.type
_entity_poly.pdbx_seq_one_letter_code
_entity_poly.pdbx_strand_id
1 'polypeptide(L)'
;QTPNPLEACLKDGREEAFNTCLASLELCNRSLSEYLETKRKKFPRFYFISQVDLVDTLSKGKYPPAVQEHFAKFTDCIGGIIWDKDPETGAEIGVCKGMIATDKERVKFATEFECRGPVEEWLLELMTNCNNQFRSQLETSVNDYIEMPRDRWLDKYCAQLCITTCQIWWTSEVNQAFERLE
;
A
#
# COMPACT_ATOMS: atom_id res chain seq x y z
N GLN A 1 6.83 -41.52 -21.25
CA GLN A 1 6.39 -40.38 -22.08
C GLN A 1 6.24 -40.90 -23.50
N THR A 2 5.01 -40.90 -24.05
CA THR A 2 4.76 -41.26 -25.45
C THR A 2 4.90 -39.99 -26.30
N PRO A 3 5.84 -39.94 -27.27
CA PRO A 3 6.03 -38.77 -28.12
C PRO A 3 4.95 -38.63 -29.21
N ASN A 4 4.14 -39.67 -29.45
CA ASN A 4 3.06 -39.67 -30.42
C ASN A 4 1.77 -39.03 -29.83
N PRO A 5 1.29 -37.90 -30.37
CA PRO A 5 0.09 -37.21 -29.86
C PRO A 5 -1.19 -38.05 -29.94
N LEU A 6 -1.34 -38.88 -30.98
CA LEU A 6 -2.52 -39.74 -31.16
C LEU A 6 -2.59 -40.81 -30.06
N GLU A 7 -1.48 -41.50 -29.80
CA GLU A 7 -1.39 -42.51 -28.74
C GLU A 7 -1.49 -41.88 -27.34
N ALA A 8 -1.01 -40.65 -27.17
CA ALA A 8 -1.16 -39.91 -25.93
C ALA A 8 -2.63 -39.50 -25.68
N CYS A 9 -3.37 -39.09 -26.70
CA CYS A 9 -4.77 -38.67 -26.56
C CYS A 9 -5.74 -39.87 -26.45
N LEU A 10 -5.49 -40.97 -27.16
CA LEU A 10 -6.37 -42.15 -27.20
C LEU A 10 -6.14 -43.16 -26.06
N LYS A 11 -5.37 -42.79 -25.04
CA LYS A 11 -5.12 -43.67 -23.90
C LYS A 11 -6.44 -43.92 -23.12
N ASP A 12 -6.70 -45.16 -22.75
CA ASP A 12 -7.91 -45.51 -21.98
C ASP A 12 -8.05 -44.70 -20.68
N GLY A 13 -9.29 -44.31 -20.36
CA GLY A 13 -9.63 -43.52 -19.16
C GLY A 13 -9.19 -42.05 -19.20
N ARG A 14 -8.66 -41.56 -20.32
CA ARG A 14 -8.15 -40.18 -20.44
C ARG A 14 -9.24 -39.12 -20.39
N GLU A 15 -10.35 -39.34 -21.07
CA GLU A 15 -11.50 -38.44 -21.03
C GLU A 15 -12.05 -38.32 -19.61
N GLU A 16 -12.24 -39.44 -18.91
CA GLU A 16 -12.70 -39.47 -17.52
C GLU A 16 -11.74 -38.75 -16.57
N ALA A 17 -10.42 -38.95 -16.75
CA ALA A 17 -9.40 -38.24 -15.97
C ALA A 17 -9.42 -36.72 -16.24
N PHE A 18 -9.58 -36.29 -17.50
CA PHE A 18 -9.69 -34.87 -17.84
C PHE A 18 -10.97 -34.25 -17.29
N ASN A 19 -12.12 -34.92 -17.41
CA ASN A 19 -13.38 -34.44 -16.84
C ASN A 19 -13.30 -34.33 -15.32
N THR A 20 -12.67 -35.30 -14.64
CA THR A 20 -12.45 -35.26 -13.19
C THR A 20 -11.52 -34.09 -12.79
N CYS A 21 -10.44 -33.89 -13.54
CA CYS A 21 -9.50 -32.79 -13.30
C CYS A 21 -10.16 -31.42 -13.54
N LEU A 22 -10.97 -31.30 -14.60
CA LEU A 22 -11.74 -30.10 -14.92
C LEU A 22 -12.73 -29.77 -13.79
N ALA A 23 -13.52 -30.74 -13.33
CA ALA A 23 -14.46 -30.55 -12.24
C ALA A 23 -13.76 -30.13 -10.93
N SER A 24 -12.59 -30.71 -10.65
CA SER A 24 -11.78 -30.33 -9.48
C SER A 24 -11.25 -28.90 -9.58
N LEU A 25 -10.81 -28.50 -10.78
CA LEU A 25 -10.31 -27.15 -11.05
C LEU A 25 -11.43 -26.11 -10.93
N GLU A 26 -12.62 -26.39 -11.45
CA GLU A 26 -13.79 -25.53 -11.32
C GLU A 26 -14.18 -25.30 -9.86
N LEU A 27 -14.17 -26.37 -9.06
CA LEU A 27 -14.42 -26.28 -7.62
C LEU A 27 -13.39 -25.39 -6.92
N CYS A 28 -12.09 -25.63 -7.18
CA CYS A 28 -11.01 -24.80 -6.64
C CYS A 28 -11.15 -23.33 -7.04
N ASN A 29 -11.50 -23.07 -8.30
CA ASN A 29 -11.66 -21.70 -8.81
C ASN A 29 -12.85 -20.99 -8.16
N ARG A 30 -13.94 -21.69 -7.91
CA ARG A 30 -15.10 -21.14 -7.19
C ARG A 30 -14.74 -20.81 -5.74
N SER A 31 -14.14 -21.75 -5.02
CA SER A 31 -13.69 -21.53 -3.64
C SER A 31 -12.65 -20.41 -3.53
N LEU A 32 -11.72 -20.32 -4.48
CA LEU A 32 -10.76 -19.22 -4.55
C LEU A 32 -11.48 -17.89 -4.78
N SER A 33 -12.43 -17.83 -5.70
CA SER A 33 -13.19 -16.59 -5.98
C SER A 33 -13.98 -16.13 -4.76
N GLU A 34 -14.65 -17.04 -4.05
CA GLU A 34 -15.34 -16.76 -2.78
C GLU A 34 -14.35 -16.24 -1.72
N TYR A 35 -13.19 -16.89 -1.57
CA TYR A 35 -12.14 -16.46 -0.65
C TYR A 35 -11.62 -15.05 -0.96
N LEU A 36 -11.27 -14.76 -2.22
CA LEU A 36 -10.78 -13.45 -2.63
C LEU A 36 -11.83 -12.36 -2.40
N GLU A 37 -13.11 -12.67 -2.57
CA GLU A 37 -14.20 -11.74 -2.29
C GLU A 37 -14.27 -11.39 -0.80
N THR A 38 -14.02 -12.34 0.10
CA THR A 38 -13.91 -12.03 1.54
C THR A 38 -12.76 -11.07 1.84
N LYS A 39 -11.64 -11.20 1.13
CA LYS A 39 -10.46 -10.33 1.27
C LYS A 39 -10.71 -8.93 0.73
N ARG A 40 -11.40 -8.81 -0.42
CA ARG A 40 -11.83 -7.52 -0.98
C ARG A 40 -12.78 -6.76 -0.07
N LYS A 41 -13.69 -7.46 0.62
CA LYS A 41 -14.59 -6.81 1.59
C LYS A 41 -13.84 -6.20 2.78
N LYS A 42 -12.76 -6.84 3.24
CA LYS A 42 -11.91 -6.31 4.31
C LYS A 42 -11.04 -5.14 3.86
N PHE A 43 -10.48 -5.22 2.65
CA PHE A 43 -9.67 -4.16 2.05
C PHE A 43 -10.22 -3.76 0.67
N PRO A 44 -11.15 -2.78 0.61
CA PRO A 44 -11.88 -2.44 -0.61
C PRO A 44 -11.00 -2.01 -1.78
N ARG A 45 -9.76 -1.55 -1.55
CA ARG A 45 -8.88 -1.17 -2.66
C ARG A 45 -8.47 -2.37 -3.53
N PHE A 46 -8.64 -3.61 -3.06
CA PHE A 46 -8.45 -4.81 -3.86
C PHE A 46 -9.49 -5.01 -4.97
N TYR A 47 -10.56 -4.23 -5.02
CA TYR A 47 -11.46 -4.22 -6.19
C TYR A 47 -10.81 -3.59 -7.44
N PHE A 48 -9.74 -2.80 -7.28
CA PHE A 48 -9.09 -2.09 -8.38
C PHE A 48 -7.92 -2.85 -9.02
N ILE A 49 -7.56 -4.02 -8.48
CA ILE A 49 -6.46 -4.84 -9.00
C ILE A 49 -6.97 -6.13 -9.63
N SER A 50 -6.16 -6.71 -10.53
CA SER A 50 -6.50 -7.97 -11.17
C SER A 50 -6.55 -9.13 -10.16
N GLN A 51 -7.29 -10.19 -10.50
CA GLN A 51 -7.36 -11.39 -9.65
C GLN A 51 -5.97 -12.02 -9.45
N VAL A 52 -5.11 -11.98 -10.49
CA VAL A 52 -3.75 -12.51 -10.43
C VAL A 52 -2.90 -11.70 -9.46
N ASP A 53 -2.95 -10.37 -9.55
CA ASP A 53 -2.20 -9.48 -8.65
C ASP A 53 -2.66 -9.61 -7.20
N LEU A 54 -3.97 -9.79 -6.99
CA LEU A 54 -4.52 -10.02 -5.67
C LEU A 54 -4.02 -11.33 -5.07
N VAL A 55 -4.04 -12.42 -5.84
CA VAL A 55 -3.52 -13.72 -5.37
C VAL A 55 -2.03 -13.61 -5.05
N ASP A 56 -1.25 -12.94 -5.89
CA ASP A 56 0.18 -12.74 -5.67
C ASP A 56 0.45 -11.91 -4.39
N THR A 57 -0.27 -10.80 -4.22
CA THR A 57 -0.27 -9.97 -3.00
C THR A 57 -0.58 -10.79 -1.74
N LEU A 58 -1.64 -11.59 -1.77
CA LEU A 58 -2.05 -12.43 -0.65
C LEU A 58 -1.02 -13.53 -0.34
N SER A 59 -0.39 -14.10 -1.38
CA SER A 59 0.63 -15.13 -1.22
C SER A 59 1.91 -14.60 -0.55
N LYS A 60 2.27 -13.35 -0.85
CA LYS A 60 3.42 -12.62 -0.28
C LYS A 60 3.10 -11.90 1.02
N GLY A 61 1.85 -11.92 1.48
CA GLY A 61 1.36 -11.15 2.63
C GLY A 61 2.07 -11.38 3.97
N LYS A 62 2.78 -12.52 4.12
CA LYS A 62 3.62 -12.82 5.30
C LYS A 62 4.95 -12.05 5.31
N TYR A 63 5.39 -11.56 4.16
CA TYR A 63 6.60 -10.75 4.03
C TYR A 63 6.23 -9.39 3.41
N PRO A 64 5.89 -8.40 4.26
CA PRO A 64 5.39 -7.10 3.81
C PRO A 64 6.24 -6.39 2.75
N PRO A 65 7.59 -6.42 2.79
CA PRO A 65 8.40 -5.79 1.75
C PRO A 65 8.15 -6.33 0.33
N ALA A 66 7.81 -7.62 0.17
CA ALA A 66 7.49 -8.18 -1.15
C ALA A 66 6.13 -7.72 -1.69
N VAL A 67 5.22 -7.24 -0.84
CA VAL A 67 3.92 -6.71 -1.29
C VAL A 67 4.08 -5.32 -1.93
N GLN A 68 5.17 -4.61 -1.64
CA GLN A 68 5.40 -3.24 -2.11
C GLN A 68 5.35 -3.09 -3.64
N GLU A 69 5.72 -4.13 -4.39
CA GLU A 69 5.65 -4.10 -5.87
C GLU A 69 4.23 -3.85 -6.40
N HIS A 70 3.21 -4.17 -5.60
CA HIS A 70 1.80 -3.99 -5.94
C HIS A 70 1.20 -2.70 -5.41
N PHE A 71 1.91 -1.95 -4.54
CA PHE A 71 1.35 -0.77 -3.87
C PHE A 71 0.78 0.23 -4.88
N ALA A 72 1.55 0.59 -5.90
CA ALA A 72 1.14 1.53 -6.94
C ALA A 72 -0.14 1.13 -7.70
N LYS A 73 -0.60 -0.13 -7.60
CA LYS A 73 -1.85 -0.60 -8.24
C LYS A 73 -3.09 -0.29 -7.40
N PHE A 74 -2.95 -0.06 -6.09
CA PHE A 74 -4.08 0.16 -5.19
C PHE A 74 -3.90 1.32 -4.21
N THR A 75 -2.73 1.97 -4.19
CA THR A 75 -2.45 3.22 -3.47
C THR A 75 -2.38 4.37 -4.46
N ASP A 76 -2.91 5.53 -4.08
CA ASP A 76 -3.00 6.68 -5.00
C ASP A 76 -1.68 7.47 -5.05
N CYS A 77 -1.01 7.65 -3.89
CA CYS A 77 0.17 8.49 -3.76
C CYS A 77 1.36 7.85 -3.02
N ILE A 78 1.20 6.63 -2.49
CA ILE A 78 2.28 5.93 -1.79
C ILE A 78 3.00 5.05 -2.80
N GLY A 79 4.12 5.54 -3.33
CA GLY A 79 4.98 4.79 -4.26
C GLY A 79 5.80 3.69 -3.59
N GLY A 80 6.01 3.79 -2.27
CA GLY A 80 6.65 2.74 -1.48
C GLY A 80 6.75 3.08 0.01
N ILE A 81 7.35 2.18 0.77
CA ILE A 81 7.60 2.27 2.20
C ILE A 81 9.11 2.19 2.43
N ILE A 82 9.57 2.92 3.45
CA ILE A 82 10.93 2.82 3.95
C ILE A 82 10.92 1.71 5.01
N TRP A 83 11.31 0.50 4.61
CA TRP A 83 11.43 -0.64 5.53
C TRP A 83 12.65 -0.51 6.42
N ASP A 84 12.52 -0.98 7.65
CA ASP A 84 13.67 -1.21 8.51
C ASP A 84 14.44 -2.45 8.06
N LYS A 85 15.69 -2.55 8.52
CA LYS A 85 16.58 -3.68 8.21
C LYS A 85 16.96 -4.42 9.47
N ASP A 86 16.96 -5.74 9.37
CA ASP A 86 17.48 -6.62 10.39
C ASP A 86 18.99 -6.33 10.60
N PRO A 87 19.46 -6.13 11.84
CA PRO A 87 20.87 -5.80 12.11
C PRO A 87 21.87 -6.90 11.75
N GLU A 88 21.46 -8.17 11.79
CA GLU A 88 22.36 -9.31 11.57
C GLU A 88 22.41 -9.72 10.10
N THR A 89 21.25 -9.74 9.44
CA THR A 89 21.13 -10.22 8.06
C THR A 89 21.11 -9.10 7.03
N GLY A 90 20.80 -7.87 7.43
CA GLY A 90 20.62 -6.71 6.55
C GLY A 90 19.37 -6.79 5.68
N ALA A 91 18.53 -7.81 5.87
CA ALA A 91 17.29 -8.00 5.13
C ALA A 91 16.21 -7.02 5.59
N GLU A 92 15.36 -6.57 4.67
CA GLU A 92 14.23 -5.72 5.01
C GLU A 92 13.22 -6.52 5.85
N ILE A 93 12.80 -5.93 6.96
CA ILE A 93 11.78 -6.50 7.85
C ILE A 93 10.47 -5.73 7.70
N GLY A 94 9.37 -6.33 8.15
CA GLY A 94 8.02 -5.74 8.09
C GLY A 94 7.80 -4.53 9.00
N VAL A 95 8.83 -3.75 9.33
CA VAL A 95 8.74 -2.54 10.14
C VAL A 95 8.90 -1.31 9.23
N CYS A 96 7.93 -0.41 9.28
CA CYS A 96 7.86 0.79 8.46
C CYS A 96 8.46 1.98 9.22
N LYS A 97 9.48 2.62 8.65
CA LYS A 97 10.12 3.85 9.17
C LYS A 97 9.71 5.13 8.44
N GLY A 98 8.95 4.98 7.36
CA GLY A 98 8.52 6.10 6.54
C GLY A 98 7.84 5.63 5.27
N MET A 99 7.46 6.59 4.43
CA MET A 99 6.86 6.37 3.12
C MET A 99 7.62 7.13 2.06
N ILE A 100 7.49 6.64 0.83
CA ILE A 100 8.06 7.22 -0.37
C ILE A 100 6.88 7.53 -1.29
N ALA A 101 6.75 8.79 -1.69
CA ALA A 101 5.75 9.21 -2.65
C ALA A 101 6.12 8.74 -4.07
N THR A 102 5.17 8.78 -4.99
CA THR A 102 5.36 8.36 -6.39
C THR A 102 6.37 9.24 -7.15
N ASP A 103 6.53 10.50 -6.73
CA ASP A 103 7.55 11.45 -7.19
C ASP A 103 8.92 11.27 -6.49
N LYS A 104 9.05 10.24 -5.64
CA LYS A 104 10.23 9.86 -4.86
C LYS A 104 10.52 10.75 -3.66
N GLU A 105 9.62 11.66 -3.29
CA GLU A 105 9.72 12.38 -2.03
C GLU A 105 9.64 11.41 -0.84
N ARG A 106 10.47 11.61 0.18
CA ARG A 106 10.56 10.71 1.33
C ARG A 106 10.04 11.39 2.58
N VAL A 107 9.07 10.75 3.24
CA VAL A 107 8.50 11.22 4.50
C VAL A 107 8.81 10.20 5.58
N LYS A 108 9.62 10.59 6.57
CA LYS A 108 9.94 9.73 7.73
C LYS A 108 8.76 9.72 8.69
N PHE A 109 8.51 8.58 9.33
CA PHE A 109 7.53 8.49 10.41
C PHE A 109 8.17 8.91 11.73
N ALA A 110 7.39 9.52 12.61
CA ALA A 110 7.79 9.81 13.97
C ALA A 110 7.82 8.54 14.83
N THR A 111 6.90 7.63 14.57
CA THR A 111 6.79 6.33 15.23
C THR A 111 6.82 5.22 14.19
N GLU A 112 7.62 4.19 14.45
CA GLU A 112 7.69 3.00 13.60
C GLU A 112 6.36 2.23 13.64
N PHE A 113 6.01 1.60 12.53
CA PHE A 113 4.79 0.80 12.43
C PHE A 113 5.13 -0.60 11.92
N GLU A 114 4.75 -1.64 12.66
CA GLU A 114 5.05 -3.01 12.29
C GLU A 114 3.85 -3.69 11.60
N CYS A 115 4.07 -4.18 10.39
CA CYS A 115 3.09 -4.94 9.62
C CYS A 115 3.06 -6.40 10.09
N ARG A 116 2.07 -6.76 10.90
CA ARG A 116 1.85 -8.14 11.38
C ARG A 116 0.46 -8.65 11.01
N GLY A 117 0.35 -9.97 10.88
CA GLY A 117 -0.93 -10.64 10.68
C GLY A 117 -1.38 -10.68 9.20
N PRO A 118 -2.70 -10.80 8.95
CA PRO A 118 -3.26 -10.85 7.61
C PRO A 118 -2.96 -9.59 6.81
N VAL A 119 -2.64 -9.75 5.52
CA VAL A 119 -2.26 -8.64 4.62
C VAL A 119 -3.31 -7.55 4.52
N GLU A 120 -4.58 -7.92 4.50
CA GLU A 120 -5.66 -6.95 4.40
C GLU A 120 -5.80 -6.08 5.66
N GLU A 121 -5.41 -6.59 6.83
CA GLU A 121 -5.50 -5.90 8.11
C GLU A 121 -4.33 -4.94 8.27
N TRP A 122 -3.10 -5.42 8.10
CA TRP A 122 -1.94 -4.54 8.24
C TRP A 122 -1.87 -3.48 7.12
N LEU A 123 -2.38 -3.75 5.90
CA LEU A 123 -2.47 -2.71 4.86
C LEU A 123 -3.43 -1.59 5.27
N LEU A 124 -4.57 -1.93 5.88
CA LEU A 124 -5.54 -0.95 6.34
C LEU A 124 -4.95 -0.08 7.47
N GLU A 125 -4.29 -0.73 8.43
CA GLU A 125 -3.62 -0.06 9.53
C GLU A 125 -2.44 0.80 9.05
N LEU A 126 -1.65 0.31 8.09
CA LEU A 126 -0.54 1.05 7.49
C LEU A 126 -1.03 2.35 6.84
N MET A 127 -2.10 2.30 6.04
CA MET A 127 -2.67 3.51 5.43
C MET A 127 -3.22 4.49 6.48
N THR A 128 -3.85 3.96 7.53
CA THR A 128 -4.33 4.78 8.65
C THR A 128 -3.16 5.46 9.36
N ASN A 129 -2.07 4.73 9.60
CA ASN A 129 -0.85 5.26 10.19
C ASN A 129 -0.23 6.33 9.29
N CYS A 130 -0.09 6.09 7.97
CA CYS A 130 0.43 7.10 7.04
C CYS A 130 -0.35 8.42 7.12
N ASN A 131 -1.68 8.35 7.14
CA ASN A 131 -2.53 9.53 7.28
C ASN A 131 -2.34 10.24 8.62
N ASN A 132 -2.22 9.49 9.71
CA ASN A 132 -1.99 10.06 11.05
C ASN A 132 -0.61 10.73 11.15
N GLN A 133 0.43 10.13 10.57
CA GLN A 133 1.77 10.72 10.50
C GLN A 133 1.75 12.02 9.69
N PHE A 134 1.07 12.04 8.53
CA PHE A 134 0.90 13.26 7.73
C PHE A 134 0.16 14.36 8.51
N ARG A 135 -0.93 14.01 9.21
CA ARG A 135 -1.69 14.98 10.03
C ARG A 135 -0.84 15.58 11.15
N SER A 136 -0.13 14.75 11.90
CA SER A 136 0.74 15.21 12.99
C SER A 136 1.88 16.10 12.48
N GLN A 137 2.48 15.74 11.33
CA GLN A 137 3.50 16.59 10.71
C GLN A 137 2.94 17.90 10.16
N LEU A 138 1.71 17.90 9.63
CA LEU A 138 1.05 19.14 9.19
C LEU A 138 0.80 20.09 10.34
N GLU A 139 0.29 19.59 11.47
CA GLU A 139 0.08 20.40 12.68
C GLU A 139 1.39 21.04 13.14
N THR A 140 2.45 20.24 13.21
CA THR A 140 3.79 20.74 13.56
C THR A 140 4.29 21.77 12.54
N SER A 141 4.12 21.51 11.24
CA SER A 141 4.50 22.42 10.15
C SER A 141 3.78 23.78 10.25
N VAL A 142 2.50 23.78 10.58
CA VAL A 142 1.70 25.01 10.76
C VAL A 142 2.20 25.85 11.92
N ASN A 143 2.55 25.22 13.05
CA ASN A 143 3.09 25.92 14.22
C ASN A 143 4.49 26.48 13.94
N ASP A 144 5.37 25.66 13.33
CA ASP A 144 6.74 26.06 13.01
C ASP A 144 6.83 27.18 11.97
N TYR A 145 5.79 27.38 11.16
CA TYR A 145 5.78 28.34 10.05
C TYR A 145 6.06 29.79 10.49
N ILE A 146 5.58 30.20 11.67
CA ILE A 146 5.81 31.56 12.19
C ILE A 146 7.18 31.67 12.88
N GLU A 147 7.60 30.60 13.56
CA GLU A 147 8.78 30.63 14.43
C GLU A 147 10.08 30.42 13.66
N MET A 148 10.02 29.76 12.49
CA MET A 148 11.20 29.36 11.73
C MET A 148 11.39 30.22 10.47
N PRO A 149 12.65 30.56 10.12
CA PRO A 149 12.97 31.13 8.81
C PRO A 149 12.46 30.23 7.67
N ARG A 150 11.87 30.85 6.64
CA ARG A 150 11.16 30.15 5.56
C ARG A 150 12.04 29.17 4.79
N ASP A 151 13.30 29.50 4.57
CA ASP A 151 14.30 28.62 3.93
C ASP A 151 14.49 27.32 4.71
N ARG A 152 14.74 27.42 6.02
CA ARG A 152 14.91 26.24 6.89
C ARG A 152 13.64 25.42 7.05
N TRP A 153 12.49 26.10 7.07
CA TRP A 153 11.20 25.45 7.18
C TRP A 153 10.87 24.65 5.91
N LEU A 154 11.14 25.22 4.72
CA LEU A 154 10.96 24.53 3.44
C LEU A 154 11.84 23.28 3.31
N ASP A 155 13.07 23.30 3.84
CA ASP A 155 13.97 22.13 3.83
C ASP A 155 13.55 21.03 4.82
N LYS A 156 12.76 21.38 5.85
CA LYS A 156 12.37 20.46 6.94
C LYS A 156 11.16 19.59 6.58
N TYR A 157 10.18 20.15 5.88
CA TYR A 157 8.91 19.50 5.59
C TYR A 157 8.78 19.10 4.13
N CYS A 158 7.96 18.10 3.86
CA CYS A 158 7.70 17.68 2.49
C CYS A 158 6.87 18.73 1.73
N ALA A 159 6.99 18.77 0.41
CA ALA A 159 6.42 19.80 -0.45
C ALA A 159 4.90 19.94 -0.25
N GLN A 160 4.19 18.82 -0.13
CA GLN A 160 2.74 18.82 0.10
C GLN A 160 2.37 19.49 1.44
N LEU A 161 3.13 19.24 2.50
CA LEU A 161 2.93 19.89 3.79
C LEU A 161 3.22 21.38 3.68
N CYS A 162 4.31 21.77 3.02
CA CYS A 162 4.66 23.18 2.83
C CYS A 162 3.56 23.96 2.10
N ILE A 163 3.04 23.43 0.99
CA ILE A 163 1.98 24.09 0.23
C ILE A 163 0.71 24.21 1.08
N THR A 164 0.32 23.14 1.76
CA THR A 164 -0.89 23.12 2.58
C THR A 164 -0.79 24.11 3.74
N THR A 165 0.35 24.16 4.43
CA THR A 165 0.59 25.16 5.50
C THR A 165 0.56 26.58 4.97
N CYS A 166 1.17 26.86 3.81
CA CYS A 166 1.11 28.19 3.20
C CYS A 166 -0.33 28.62 2.88
N GLN A 167 -1.15 27.69 2.36
CA GLN A 167 -2.56 27.96 2.06
C GLN A 167 -3.38 28.26 3.34
N ILE A 168 -3.12 27.53 4.43
CA ILE A 168 -3.75 27.76 5.74
C ILE A 168 -3.43 29.17 6.23
N TRP A 169 -2.14 29.53 6.27
CA TRP A 169 -1.69 30.83 6.74
C TRP A 169 -2.20 31.98 5.86
N TRP A 170 -2.06 31.85 4.54
CA TRP A 170 -2.57 32.84 3.60
C TRP A 170 -4.07 33.10 3.80
N THR A 171 -4.86 32.03 3.91
CA THR A 171 -6.31 32.17 4.11
C THR A 171 -6.64 32.83 5.45
N SER A 172 -5.92 32.48 6.52
CA SER A 172 -6.10 33.11 7.84
C SER A 172 -5.75 34.60 7.82
N GLU A 173 -4.61 34.96 7.23
CA GLU A 173 -4.15 36.35 7.14
C GLU A 173 -5.09 37.22 6.31
N VAL A 174 -5.57 36.70 5.17
CA VAL A 174 -6.54 37.39 4.31
C VAL A 174 -7.86 37.61 5.05
N ASN A 175 -8.39 36.59 5.74
CA ASN A 175 -9.62 36.74 6.51
C ASN A 175 -9.46 37.76 7.65
N GLN A 176 -8.35 37.71 8.39
CA GLN A 176 -8.05 38.72 9.42
C GLN A 176 -7.93 40.14 8.85
N ALA A 177 -7.38 40.29 7.64
CA ALA A 177 -7.29 41.58 6.97
C ALA A 177 -8.68 42.11 6.60
N PHE A 178 -9.61 41.25 6.15
CA PHE A 178 -10.99 41.63 5.89
C PHE A 178 -11.75 41.99 7.18
N GLU A 179 -11.61 41.23 8.25
CA GLU A 179 -12.23 41.54 9.54
C GLU A 179 -11.78 42.89 10.14
N ARG A 180 -10.55 43.34 9.84
CA ARG A 180 -10.06 44.65 10.27
C ARG A 180 -10.61 45.83 9.45
N LEU A 181 -11.18 45.56 8.28
CA LEU A 181 -11.79 46.57 7.42
C LEU A 181 -13.28 46.82 7.76
N GLU A 182 -13.93 45.86 8.40
CA GLU A 182 -15.29 45.99 8.98
C GLU A 182 -15.28 46.72 10.33
#